data_AF-A0A366LVZ6-F1
#
_entry.id   AF-A0A366LVZ6-F1
#
_cell.length_a   1.000
_cell.length_b   1.000
_cell.length_c   1.000
_cell.angle_alpha   90.00
_cell.angle_beta   90.00
_cell.angle_gamma   90.00
#
_symmetry.space_group_name_H-M   'P 1'
#
loop_
_entity.id
_entity.type
_entity.pdbx_description
1 polymer ?
#
loop_
_entity_poly.entity_id
_entity_poly.type
_entity_poly.pdbx_seq_one_letter_code
_entity_poly.pdbx_strand_id
1 'polypeptide(L)'
;MADKDYPGTGSMVVTPYRGKGKLERQKQANRAHARLRGAGERANAQLKSWAILCRLRCSPCKAGHLCRAIAVLQNYETARG
;
A
#
# COMPACT_ATOMS: atom_id res chain seq x y z
N MET A 1 21.82 5.22 -16.48
CA MET A 1 22.66 4.59 -15.44
C MET A 1 21.88 4.55 -14.13
N ALA A 2 21.29 3.41 -13.81
CA ALA A 2 20.86 3.02 -12.46
C ALA A 2 20.72 1.49 -12.49
N ASP A 3 21.87 0.83 -12.58
CA ASP A 3 22.00 -0.62 -12.54
C ASP A 3 22.29 -1.02 -11.09
N LYS A 4 21.67 -2.12 -10.67
CA LYS A 4 21.94 -2.91 -9.47
C LYS A 4 21.61 -2.27 -8.12
N ASP A 5 20.66 -2.93 -7.46
CA ASP A 5 20.67 -3.11 -6.02
C ASP A 5 20.52 -1.83 -5.19
N TYR A 6 19.27 -1.43 -4.94
CA TYR A 6 18.92 -0.77 -3.68
C TYR A 6 18.53 -1.85 -2.66
N PRO A 7 19.48 -2.51 -1.95
CA PRO A 7 19.15 -3.32 -0.81
C PRO A 7 18.88 -2.39 0.37
N GLY A 8 17.67 -2.50 0.92
CA GLY A 8 17.36 -2.08 2.29
C GLY A 8 17.73 -0.64 2.63
N THR A 9 16.92 0.32 2.19
CA THR A 9 16.92 1.65 2.80
C THR A 9 16.42 1.52 4.24
N GLY A 10 17.35 1.32 5.18
CA GLY A 10 17.14 1.37 6.63
C GLY A 10 16.67 0.06 7.26
N SER A 11 17.18 -0.22 8.46
CA SER A 11 16.79 -1.33 9.36
C SER A 11 15.29 -1.42 9.69
N MET A 12 14.49 -0.47 9.20
CA MET A 12 13.05 -0.34 9.41
C MET A 12 12.20 -0.80 8.21
N VAL A 13 12.80 -1.17 7.08
CA VAL A 13 12.07 -1.65 5.89
C VAL A 13 12.28 -3.15 5.71
N VAL A 14 11.28 -3.93 6.13
CA VAL A 14 11.26 -5.38 5.88
C VAL A 14 11.07 -5.61 4.38
N THR A 15 12.08 -6.19 3.74
CA THR A 15 12.02 -6.57 2.32
C THR A 15 11.85 -8.08 2.18
N PRO A 16 11.05 -8.56 1.20
CA PRO A 16 10.87 -9.99 1.00
C PRO A 16 12.16 -10.64 0.51
N TYR A 17 12.38 -11.90 0.91
CA TYR A 17 13.48 -12.71 0.40
C TYR A 17 13.32 -12.92 -1.12
N ARG A 18 14.37 -12.68 -1.91
CA ARG A 18 14.39 -12.79 -3.38
C ARG A 18 15.11 -14.08 -3.83
N GLY A 19 15.01 -14.46 -5.12
CA GLY A 19 15.67 -15.66 -5.68
C GLY A 19 14.81 -16.95 -5.72
N LYS A 20 15.36 -18.01 -6.33
CA LYS A 20 14.78 -19.38 -6.38
C LYS A 20 15.41 -20.26 -5.27
N GLY A 21 14.80 -21.39 -4.93
CA GLY A 21 15.36 -22.34 -3.93
C GLY A 21 15.21 -21.93 -2.46
N LYS A 22 14.23 -21.07 -2.14
CA LYS A 22 13.99 -20.58 -0.77
C LYS A 22 13.58 -21.70 0.18
N LEU A 23 14.11 -21.67 1.39
CA LEU A 23 13.65 -22.51 2.50
C LEU A 23 12.18 -22.19 2.83
N GLU A 24 11.44 -23.17 3.35
CA GLU A 24 10.00 -22.99 3.66
C GLU A 24 9.74 -21.84 4.64
N ARG A 25 10.62 -21.63 5.62
CA ARG A 25 10.55 -20.48 6.54
C ARG A 25 10.58 -19.13 5.81
N GLN A 26 11.43 -19.01 4.78
CA GLN A 26 11.54 -17.78 3.97
C GLN A 26 10.31 -17.59 3.07
N LYS A 27 9.76 -18.68 2.52
CA LYS A 27 8.50 -18.64 1.77
C LYS A 27 7.34 -18.21 2.68
N GLN A 28 7.27 -18.72 3.90
CA GLN A 28 6.25 -18.34 4.87
C GLN A 28 6.35 -16.88 5.28
N ALA A 29 7.57 -16.38 5.54
CA ALA A 29 7.81 -14.96 5.80
C ALA A 29 7.34 -14.08 4.61
N ASN A 30 7.66 -14.49 3.38
CA ASN A 30 7.21 -13.78 2.18
C ASN A 30 5.68 -13.81 2.01
N ARG A 31 5.01 -14.93 2.32
CA ARG A 31 3.54 -15.03 2.28
C ARG A 31 2.90 -14.09 3.30
N ALA A 32 3.43 -14.05 4.53
CA ALA A 32 2.96 -13.13 5.57
C ALA A 32 3.14 -11.66 5.13
N HIS A 33 4.33 -11.33 4.61
CA HIS A 33 4.62 -10.00 4.09
C HIS A 33 3.69 -9.61 2.92
N ALA A 34 3.46 -10.52 1.97
CA ALA A 34 2.57 -10.28 0.83
C ALA A 34 1.12 -10.03 1.27
N ARG A 35 0.63 -10.76 2.29
CA ARG A 35 -0.72 -10.59 2.82
C ARG A 35 -0.93 -9.18 3.42
N LEU A 36 0.06 -8.65 4.11
CA LEU A 36 0.03 -7.29 4.66
C LEU A 36 0.13 -6.24 3.54
N ARG A 37 1.04 -6.46 2.58
CA ARG A 37 1.27 -5.54 1.46
C ARG A 37 0.03 -5.38 0.57
N GLY A 38 -0.67 -6.47 0.27
CA GLY A 38 -1.83 -6.44 -0.63
C GLY A 38 -2.98 -5.56 -0.15
N ALA A 39 -3.18 -5.41 1.17
CA ALA A 39 -4.16 -4.47 1.70
C ALA A 39 -3.71 -3.02 1.51
N GLY A 40 -2.47 -2.70 1.86
CA GLY A 40 -1.91 -1.35 1.73
C GLY A 40 -1.78 -0.89 0.28
N GLU A 41 -1.38 -1.78 -0.63
CA GLU A 41 -1.28 -1.48 -2.06
C GLU A 41 -2.63 -1.21 -2.69
N ARG A 42 -3.66 -1.99 -2.34
CA ARG A 42 -5.03 -1.74 -2.81
C ARG A 42 -5.56 -0.41 -2.31
N ALA A 43 -5.37 -0.10 -1.02
CA ALA A 43 -5.73 1.20 -0.47
C ALA A 43 -5.01 2.35 -1.19
N ASN A 44 -3.70 2.20 -1.45
CA ASN A 44 -2.93 3.20 -2.18
C ASN A 44 -3.38 3.35 -3.65
N ALA A 45 -3.71 2.25 -4.33
CA ALA A 45 -4.25 2.27 -5.68
C ALA A 45 -5.61 2.98 -5.74
N GLN A 46 -6.47 2.72 -4.76
CA GLN A 46 -7.76 3.41 -4.62
C GLN A 46 -7.57 4.92 -4.42
N LEU A 47 -6.69 5.33 -3.50
CA LEU A 47 -6.38 6.75 -3.29
C LEU A 47 -5.84 7.43 -4.57
N LYS A 48 -4.98 6.74 -5.32
CA LYS A 48 -4.45 7.26 -6.59
C LYS A 48 -5.52 7.42 -7.68
N SER A 49 -6.59 6.63 -7.63
CA SER A 49 -7.72 6.77 -8.57
C SER A 49 -8.55 8.04 -8.32
N TRP A 50 -8.47 8.62 -7.11
CA TRP A 50 -9.28 9.77 -6.72
C TRP A 50 -8.64 11.08 -7.21
N ALA A 51 -8.99 11.51 -8.42
CA ALA A 51 -8.54 12.79 -9.00
C ALA A 51 -8.84 14.02 -8.12
N ILE A 52 -9.84 13.93 -7.23
CA ILE A 52 -10.15 14.98 -6.26
C ILE A 52 -8.99 15.27 -5.30
N LEU A 53 -8.22 14.25 -4.92
CA LEU A 53 -7.04 14.42 -4.05
C LEU A 53 -5.94 15.21 -4.75
N CYS A 54 -5.82 15.10 -6.08
CA CYS A 54 -4.84 15.86 -6.86
C CYS A 54 -5.16 17.36 -6.92
N ARG A 55 -6.42 17.75 -6.69
CA ARG A 55 -6.88 19.15 -6.75
C ARG A 55 -7.14 19.75 -5.37
N LEU A 56 -7.05 18.95 -4.32
CA LEU A 56 -7.38 19.35 -2.96
C LEU A 56 -6.35 20.33 -2.41
N ARG A 57 -6.79 21.54 -2.03
CA ARG A 57 -5.97 22.54 -1.35
C ARG A 57 -6.53 22.80 0.06
N CYS A 58 -6.10 22.01 1.03
CA CYS A 58 -6.43 22.21 2.44
C CYS A 58 -5.36 21.66 3.36
N SER A 59 -5.44 21.96 4.66
CA SER A 59 -4.57 21.38 5.69
C SER A 59 -4.62 19.84 5.67
N PRO A 60 -3.52 19.14 6.00
CA PRO A 60 -3.48 17.67 6.09
C PRO A 60 -4.57 17.06 6.98
N CYS A 61 -4.90 17.72 8.09
CA CYS A 61 -5.98 17.26 8.99
C CYS A 61 -7.33 17.22 8.27
N LYS A 62 -7.68 18.29 7.53
CA LYS A 62 -8.91 18.35 6.73
C LYS A 62 -8.89 17.35 5.56
N ALA A 63 -7.75 17.20 4.90
CA ALA A 63 -7.59 16.20 3.84
C ALA A 63 -7.82 14.77 4.36
N GLY A 64 -7.28 14.44 5.54
CA GLY A 64 -7.51 13.15 6.18
C GLY A 64 -8.98 12.88 6.47
N HIS A 65 -9.74 13.87 6.97
CA HIS A 65 -11.17 13.74 7.17
C HIS A 65 -11.94 13.50 5.87
N LEU A 66 -11.60 14.22 4.79
CA LEU A 66 -12.22 14.04 3.48
C LEU A 66 -11.92 12.65 2.90
N CYS A 67 -10.66 12.19 2.98
CA CYS A 67 -10.29 10.84 2.56
C CYS A 67 -11.08 9.77 3.30
N ARG A 68 -11.28 9.93 4.61
CA ARG A 68 -12.08 8.99 5.42
C ARG A 68 -13.54 9.00 4.99
N ALA A 69 -14.13 10.17 4.74
CA ALA A 69 -15.50 10.28 4.27
C ALA A 69 -15.71 9.60 2.91
N ILE A 70 -14.81 9.85 1.94
CA ILE A 70 -14.85 9.20 0.62
C ILE A 70 -14.71 7.68 0.77
N ALA A 71 -13.79 7.19 1.61
CA ALA A 71 -13.62 5.76 1.86
C ALA A 71 -14.89 5.10 2.41
N VAL A 72 -15.58 5.75 3.35
CA VAL A 72 -16.85 5.25 3.91
C VAL A 72 -17.93 5.16 2.82
N LEU A 73 -18.07 6.21 1.99
CA LEU A 73 -19.04 6.23 0.90
C LEU A 73 -18.78 5.11 -0.12
N GLN A 74 -17.52 4.92 -0.54
CA GLN A 74 -17.18 3.86 -1.49
C GLN A 74 -17.41 2.45 -0.92
N ASN A 75 -17.10 2.24 0.36
CA ASN A 75 -17.40 0.96 1.02
C ASN A 75 -18.90 0.71 1.12
N TYR A 76 -19.70 1.75 1.38
CA TYR A 76 -21.15 1.67 1.39
C TYR A 76 -21.73 1.34 0.02
N GLU A 77 -21.24 1.97 -1.05
CA GLU A 77 -21.62 1.66 -2.43
C GLU A 77 -21.25 0.22 -2.80
N THR A 78 -20.04 -0.22 -2.45
CA THR A 78 -19.56 -1.59 -2.71
C THR A 78 -20.37 -2.65 -1.95
N ALA A 79 -20.85 -2.35 -0.74
CA ALA A 79 -21.67 -3.27 0.05
C ALA A 79 -23.14 -3.33 -0.41
N ARG A 80 -23.59 -2.37 -1.22
CA ARG A 80 -24.96 -2.28 -1.74
C ARG A 80 -25.13 -2.86 -3.14
N GLY A 81 -24.06 -2.92 -3.93
CA GLY A 81 -24.02 -3.60 -5.22
C GLY A 81 -23.79 -5.10 -5.07
#